data_AF-A0A968WGS5-F1
#
_entry.id   AF-A0A968WGS5-F1
#
_cell.length_a   1.000
_cell.length_b   1.000
_cell.length_c   1.000
_cell.angle_alpha   90.00
_cell.angle_beta   90.00
_cell.angle_gamma   90.00
#
_symmetry.space_group_name_H-M   'P 1'
#
loop_
_entity.id
_entity.type
_entity.pdbx_description
1 polymer ?
#
loop_
_entity_poly.entity_id
_entity_poly.type
_entity_poly.pdbx_seq_one_letter_code
_entity_poly.pdbx_strand_id
1 'polypeptide(L)'
;MRAARFGWGTIYKINADGSGFAVLHSFDEPYDSHIPLGPLGNSLIIHDNKLFGCNHVGVIFSYDLATSSYTLLSDGHNAGTQYAALLPLNVDSSRDVFVTVPTDNAVNQNIQLYLTANEINGAAIYSIQVSRDAAFTVAKEKSGDRSLFFESLEYNTTYFARVKTNLHDSYGRISRFTTAQKSFFSRVGYPPDHAVDVRAYNLDVSATSVPGAVTYTIQLSELADFSRIDFEAHGASARLHFPG
;
A
#
# COMPACT_ATOMS: atom_id res chain seq x y z
N MET A 1 14.29 -31.20 -26.30
CA MET A 1 13.34 -31.31 -25.17
C MET A 1 13.92 -32.31 -24.17
N ARG A 2 14.42 -31.87 -23.01
CA ARG A 2 14.90 -32.76 -21.94
C ARG A 2 13.94 -32.63 -20.76
N ALA A 3 13.43 -33.78 -20.32
CA ALA A 3 12.54 -33.92 -19.17
C ALA A 3 13.27 -33.49 -17.88
N ALA A 4 12.64 -32.63 -17.09
CA ALA A 4 13.04 -32.37 -15.71
C ALA A 4 12.26 -33.32 -14.80
N ARG A 5 13.00 -34.08 -13.98
CA ARG A 5 12.48 -34.93 -12.90
C ARG A 5 11.55 -34.12 -12.00
N PHE A 6 10.44 -34.73 -11.63
CA PHE A 6 9.35 -34.23 -10.77
C PHE A 6 9.82 -33.28 -9.66
N GLY A 7 9.51 -31.99 -9.79
CA GLY A 7 9.64 -31.02 -8.71
C GLY A 7 8.36 -30.99 -7.89
N TRP A 8 8.46 -31.19 -6.57
CA TRP A 8 7.32 -31.41 -5.66
C TRP A 8 6.63 -30.13 -5.18
N GLY A 9 6.89 -29.01 -5.85
CA GLY A 9 6.38 -27.68 -5.52
C GLY A 9 7.38 -26.84 -4.73
N THR A 10 7.22 -25.52 -4.78
CA THR A 10 8.06 -24.57 -4.04
C THR A 10 7.22 -23.35 -3.69
N ILE A 11 7.26 -22.93 -2.44
CA ILE A 11 6.76 -21.61 -2.04
C ILE A 11 7.92 -20.63 -2.26
N TYR A 12 7.68 -19.59 -3.06
CA TYR A 12 8.66 -18.52 -3.29
C TYR A 12 7.99 -17.15 -3.13
N LYS A 13 8.80 -16.13 -2.86
CA LYS A 13 8.39 -14.71 -2.93
C LYS A 13 9.14 -14.02 -4.05
N ILE A 14 8.49 -13.02 -4.64
CA ILE A 14 9.06 -12.10 -5.62
C ILE A 14 8.34 -10.76 -5.48
N ASN A 15 9.06 -9.65 -5.65
CA ASN A 15 8.45 -8.32 -5.68
C ASN A 15 7.65 -8.14 -6.97
N ALA A 16 6.72 -7.18 -6.99
CA ALA A 16 5.88 -6.89 -8.17
C ALA A 16 6.69 -6.44 -9.40
N ASP A 17 7.88 -5.87 -9.18
CA ASP A 17 8.83 -5.47 -10.22
C ASP A 17 9.72 -6.62 -10.73
N GLY A 18 9.50 -7.85 -10.22
CA GLY A 18 10.29 -9.04 -10.57
C GLY A 18 11.62 -9.17 -9.81
N SER A 19 11.99 -8.20 -8.96
CA SER A 19 13.16 -8.28 -8.09
C SER A 19 12.87 -9.12 -6.83
N GLY A 20 13.90 -9.41 -6.03
CA GLY A 20 13.70 -10.00 -4.70
C GLY A 20 13.18 -11.44 -4.70
N PHE A 21 13.40 -12.20 -5.79
CA PHE A 21 13.10 -13.62 -5.84
C PHE A 21 13.82 -14.37 -4.71
N ALA A 22 13.04 -15.09 -3.90
CA ALA A 22 13.59 -15.96 -2.86
C ALA A 22 12.70 -17.20 -2.68
N VAL A 23 13.32 -18.37 -2.60
CA VAL A 23 12.65 -19.61 -2.20
C VAL A 23 12.40 -19.56 -0.69
N LEU A 24 11.13 -19.67 -0.31
CA LEU A 24 10.68 -19.67 1.08
C LEU A 24 10.57 -21.08 1.64
N HIS A 25 10.09 -22.03 0.84
CA HIS A 25 10.00 -23.43 1.23
C HIS A 25 10.10 -24.33 0.00
N SER A 26 10.97 -25.35 0.09
CA SER A 26 11.03 -26.44 -0.88
C SER A 26 10.37 -27.66 -0.26
N PHE A 27 9.46 -28.30 -0.99
CA PHE A 27 8.91 -29.59 -0.59
C PHE A 27 9.86 -30.67 -1.10
N ASP A 28 10.54 -31.41 -0.22
CA ASP A 28 11.46 -32.52 -0.54
C ASP A 28 11.17 -33.72 0.41
N GLU A 29 11.28 -34.98 -0.07
CA GLU A 29 10.89 -36.22 0.66
C GLU A 29 12.00 -36.84 1.58
N PRO A 30 11.70 -37.76 2.54
CA PRO A 30 10.49 -38.60 2.64
C PRO A 30 9.75 -38.61 4.00
N TYR A 31 8.42 -38.66 3.94
CA TYR A 31 7.62 -39.46 4.87
C TYR A 31 6.85 -40.50 4.01
N ASP A 32 7.26 -41.75 4.11
CA ASP A 32 6.62 -42.98 3.62
C ASP A 32 5.75 -42.90 2.34
N SER A 33 6.37 -43.21 1.21
CA SER A 33 5.78 -43.82 0.00
C SER A 33 4.47 -43.27 -0.60
N HIS A 34 4.00 -42.08 -0.26
CA HIS A 34 2.72 -41.55 -0.75
C HIS A 34 2.84 -40.09 -1.20
N ILE A 35 3.12 -39.93 -2.49
CA ILE A 35 2.95 -38.76 -3.36
C ILE A 35 2.48 -37.46 -2.65
N PRO A 36 3.38 -36.64 -2.06
CA PRO A 36 3.03 -35.27 -1.72
C PRO A 36 3.09 -34.44 -3.00
N LEU A 37 2.05 -34.50 -3.81
CA LEU A 37 1.88 -33.54 -4.91
C LEU A 37 1.95 -32.13 -4.28
N GLY A 38 2.70 -31.20 -4.87
CA GLY A 38 2.74 -29.82 -4.39
C GLY A 38 1.33 -29.19 -4.37
N PRO A 39 1.15 -28.03 -3.72
CA PRO A 39 -0.13 -27.35 -3.72
C PRO A 39 -0.61 -27.11 -5.16
N LEU A 40 -1.83 -27.52 -5.48
CA LEU A 40 -2.47 -27.10 -6.72
C LEU A 40 -2.64 -25.58 -6.65
N GLY A 41 -2.30 -24.89 -7.74
CA GLY A 41 -2.29 -23.41 -7.83
C GLY A 41 -3.62 -22.70 -7.53
N ASN A 42 -4.68 -23.46 -7.23
CA ASN A 42 -6.03 -22.96 -7.01
C ASN A 42 -6.45 -23.04 -5.53
N SER A 43 -5.59 -23.53 -4.62
CA SER A 43 -5.94 -23.73 -3.21
C SER A 43 -5.00 -23.03 -2.22
N LEU A 44 -4.28 -22.00 -2.66
CA LEU A 44 -3.44 -21.17 -1.80
C LEU A 44 -4.22 -19.93 -1.34
N ILE A 45 -4.32 -19.75 -0.02
CA ILE A 45 -4.99 -18.60 0.60
C ILE A 45 -4.02 -17.94 1.56
N ILE A 46 -3.94 -16.61 1.56
CA ILE A 46 -3.19 -15.85 2.56
C ILE A 46 -4.19 -15.31 3.59
N HIS A 47 -3.91 -15.55 4.88
CA HIS A 47 -4.70 -15.03 5.99
C HIS A 47 -3.80 -14.84 7.22
N ASP A 48 -3.93 -13.71 7.94
CA ASP A 48 -3.11 -13.38 9.12
C ASP A 48 -1.61 -13.61 8.92
N ASN A 49 -1.09 -13.19 7.76
CA ASN A 49 0.32 -13.35 7.38
C ASN A 49 0.80 -14.82 7.28
N LYS A 50 -0.14 -15.75 7.13
CA LYS A 50 0.10 -17.17 6.86
C LYS A 50 -0.46 -17.54 5.50
N LEU A 51 0.33 -18.29 4.73
CA LEU A 51 -0.09 -18.93 3.49
C LEU A 51 -0.60 -20.33 3.82
N PHE A 52 -1.89 -20.57 3.61
CA PHE A 52 -2.52 -21.88 3.74
C PHE A 52 -2.60 -22.54 2.38
N GLY A 53 -2.38 -23.86 2.33
CA GLY A 53 -2.47 -24.63 1.10
C GLY A 53 -2.89 -26.06 1.37
N CYS A 54 -3.38 -26.73 0.33
CA CYS A 54 -3.61 -28.16 0.34
C CYS A 54 -3.09 -28.83 -0.93
N ASN A 55 -2.87 -30.15 -0.86
CA ASN A 55 -2.54 -30.96 -2.02
C ASN A 55 -3.62 -31.97 -2.40
N HIS A 56 -3.38 -32.70 -3.49
CA HIS A 56 -4.29 -33.70 -4.06
C HIS A 56 -4.69 -34.84 -3.14
N VAL A 57 -3.91 -35.14 -2.10
CA VAL A 57 -4.17 -36.22 -1.13
C VAL A 57 -4.72 -35.69 0.19
N GLY A 58 -5.07 -34.39 0.27
CA GLY A 58 -5.70 -33.80 1.44
C GLY A 58 -4.72 -33.39 2.54
N VAL A 59 -3.42 -33.32 2.24
CA VAL A 59 -2.46 -32.65 3.13
C VAL A 59 -2.84 -31.17 3.21
N ILE A 60 -2.98 -30.64 4.42
CA ILE A 60 -3.23 -29.22 4.66
C ILE A 60 -2.04 -28.67 5.42
N PHE A 61 -1.53 -27.52 4.98
CA PHE A 61 -0.41 -26.85 5.63
C PHE A 61 -0.67 -25.36 5.81
N SER A 62 0.12 -24.75 6.69
CA SER A 62 0.29 -23.30 6.75
C SER A 62 1.77 -22.93 6.73
N TYR A 63 2.08 -21.79 6.13
CA TYR A 63 3.42 -21.21 6.10
C TYR A 63 3.35 -19.77 6.59
N ASP A 64 4.00 -19.48 7.71
CA ASP A 64 4.03 -18.16 8.31
C ASP A 64 5.05 -17.26 7.62
N LEU A 65 4.59 -16.19 6.97
CA LEU A 65 5.40 -15.30 6.16
C LEU A 65 6.31 -14.38 7.01
N ALA A 66 6.00 -14.18 8.31
CA ALA A 66 6.82 -13.37 9.20
C ALA A 66 7.98 -14.18 9.77
N THR A 67 7.70 -15.42 10.18
CA THR A 67 8.68 -16.30 10.84
C THR A 67 9.34 -17.29 9.90
N SER A 68 8.89 -17.37 8.64
CA SER A 68 9.32 -18.38 7.67
C SER A 68 9.14 -19.82 8.17
N SER A 69 8.07 -20.05 8.93
CA SER A 69 7.81 -21.32 9.60
C SER A 69 6.73 -22.13 8.89
N TYR A 70 7.01 -23.39 8.59
CA TYR A 70 6.06 -24.34 8.01
C TYR A 70 5.36 -25.15 9.11
N THR A 71 4.05 -25.34 8.99
CA THR A 71 3.26 -26.18 9.90
C THR A 71 2.36 -27.11 9.11
N LEU A 72 2.49 -28.40 9.37
CA LEU A 72 1.56 -29.42 8.89
C LEU A 72 0.28 -29.38 9.74
N LEU A 73 -0.87 -29.15 9.11
CA LEU A 73 -2.18 -29.09 9.77
C LEU A 73 -2.95 -30.41 9.62
N SER A 74 -2.74 -31.14 8.52
CA SER A 74 -3.28 -32.48 8.29
C SER A 74 -2.39 -33.25 7.32
N ASP A 75 -2.23 -34.56 7.54
CA ASP A 75 -1.40 -35.47 6.75
C ASP A 75 -2.18 -36.27 5.68
N GLY A 76 -3.48 -36.03 5.55
CA GLY A 76 -4.33 -36.67 4.53
C GLY A 76 -4.62 -38.16 4.75
N HIS A 77 -4.16 -38.77 5.86
CA HIS A 77 -4.17 -40.23 6.04
C HIS A 77 -5.56 -40.87 6.29
N ASN A 78 -6.65 -40.09 6.33
CA ASN A 78 -8.01 -40.59 6.60
C ASN A 78 -8.98 -40.58 5.41
N ALA A 79 -8.51 -40.38 4.17
CA ALA A 79 -9.39 -40.39 3.00
C ALA A 79 -9.20 -41.65 2.14
N GLY A 80 -9.49 -42.81 2.73
CA GLY A 80 -9.86 -43.98 1.93
C GLY A 80 -11.08 -43.61 1.09
N THR A 81 -10.85 -43.34 -0.21
CA THR A 81 -11.87 -43.01 -1.21
C THR A 81 -12.85 -41.90 -0.79
N GLN A 82 -12.45 -40.65 -0.95
CA GLN A 82 -13.30 -39.63 -1.59
C GLN A 82 -12.48 -38.35 -1.68
N TYR A 83 -12.47 -37.76 -2.88
CA TYR A 83 -12.13 -36.36 -3.11
C TYR A 83 -12.80 -35.56 -2.01
N ALA A 84 -12.03 -35.11 -1.02
CA ALA A 84 -12.51 -34.15 -0.07
C ALA A 84 -12.86 -32.93 -0.93
N ALA A 85 -14.13 -32.82 -1.31
CA ALA A 85 -14.72 -31.57 -1.70
C ALA A 85 -14.33 -30.65 -0.55
N LEU A 86 -13.34 -29.80 -0.82
CA LEU A 86 -12.85 -28.84 0.14
C LEU A 86 -14.11 -28.09 0.57
N LEU A 87 -14.62 -28.38 1.76
CA LEU A 87 -15.36 -27.37 2.50
C LEU A 87 -14.42 -26.18 2.40
N PRO A 88 -14.82 -25.08 1.71
CA PRO A 88 -13.93 -23.95 1.56
C PRO A 88 -13.45 -23.65 2.96
N LEU A 89 -12.13 -23.71 3.15
CA LEU A 89 -11.49 -23.43 4.42
C LEU A 89 -12.19 -22.15 4.88
N ASN A 90 -13.01 -22.23 5.93
CA ASN A 90 -13.89 -21.14 6.32
C ASN A 90 -13.01 -20.14 7.06
N VAL A 91 -12.11 -19.53 6.29
CA VAL A 91 -11.20 -18.50 6.71
C VAL A 91 -12.12 -17.35 7.05
N ASP A 92 -12.12 -16.98 8.32
CA ASP A 92 -12.90 -15.85 8.80
C ASP A 92 -12.42 -14.58 8.07
N SER A 93 -13.08 -14.28 6.96
CA SER A 93 -12.76 -13.17 6.07
C SER A 93 -13.01 -11.83 6.75
N SER A 94 -13.69 -11.82 7.91
CA SER A 94 -13.90 -10.60 8.68
C SER A 94 -12.62 -10.08 9.35
N ARG A 95 -11.53 -10.87 9.34
CA ARG A 95 -10.21 -10.48 9.84
C ARG A 95 -9.26 -9.96 8.75
N ASP A 96 -9.54 -10.17 7.47
CA ASP A 96 -8.70 -9.68 6.37
C ASP A 96 -9.04 -8.22 6.01
N VAL A 97 -8.96 -7.34 7.00
CA VAL A 97 -9.20 -5.90 6.83
C VAL A 97 -7.87 -5.16 6.62
N PHE A 98 -7.82 -4.25 5.66
CA PHE A 98 -6.64 -3.47 5.32
C PHE A 98 -7.02 -2.17 4.59
N VAL A 99 -6.09 -1.22 4.54
CA VAL A 99 -6.30 0.04 3.83
C VAL A 99 -6.05 -0.17 2.33
N THR A 100 -7.07 0.10 1.51
CA THR A 100 -7.02 0.00 0.04
C THR A 100 -6.67 1.32 -0.63
N VAL A 101 -6.94 2.46 0.03
CA VAL A 101 -6.63 3.80 -0.48
C VAL A 101 -5.93 4.61 0.60
N PRO A 102 -4.75 5.18 0.33
CA PRO A 102 -3.89 4.87 -0.81
C PRO A 102 -3.56 3.38 -0.90
N THR A 103 -3.25 2.88 -2.10
CA THR A 103 -2.78 1.51 -2.28
C THR A 103 -1.46 1.30 -1.56
N ASP A 104 -1.15 0.06 -1.18
CA ASP A 104 0.12 -0.24 -0.53
C ASP A 104 1.31 0.19 -1.41
N ASN A 105 2.27 0.87 -0.81
CA ASN A 105 3.43 1.52 -1.43
C ASN A 105 3.12 2.73 -2.32
N ALA A 106 1.91 3.30 -2.26
CA ALA A 106 1.60 4.51 -3.02
C ALA A 106 2.52 5.67 -2.62
N VAL A 107 3.03 6.40 -3.61
CA VAL A 107 3.88 7.59 -3.41
C VAL A 107 3.14 8.86 -3.84
N ASN A 108 3.69 10.03 -3.53
CA ASN A 108 3.15 11.34 -3.91
C ASN A 108 1.70 11.58 -3.46
N GLN A 109 1.36 11.08 -2.28
CA GLN A 109 0.02 11.26 -1.71
C GLN A 109 -0.16 12.67 -1.11
N ASN A 110 -1.39 13.19 -1.14
CA ASN A 110 -1.70 14.47 -0.50
C ASN A 110 -1.54 14.35 1.02
N ILE A 111 -1.11 15.41 1.69
CA ILE A 111 -1.06 15.48 3.16
C ILE A 111 -2.44 15.61 3.82
N GLN A 112 -3.47 15.79 2.98
CA GLN A 112 -4.88 15.79 3.30
C GLN A 112 -5.58 14.81 2.37
N LEU A 113 -5.99 13.66 2.88
CA LEU A 113 -6.51 12.56 2.07
C LEU A 113 -7.46 11.66 2.86
N TYR A 114 -8.28 10.92 2.14
CA TYR A 114 -9.05 9.83 2.72
C TYR A 114 -8.20 8.56 2.78
N LEU A 115 -8.23 7.89 3.93
CA LEU A 115 -7.84 6.49 4.03
C LEU A 115 -9.09 5.63 3.92
N THR A 116 -9.12 4.72 2.95
CA THR A 116 -10.28 3.83 2.71
C THR A 116 -9.88 2.38 2.94
N ALA A 117 -10.62 1.66 3.77
CA ALA A 117 -10.46 0.24 4.00
C ALA A 117 -11.28 -0.60 3.01
N ASN A 118 -10.88 -1.87 2.80
CA ASN A 118 -11.71 -2.84 2.10
C ASN A 118 -13.01 -3.10 2.88
N GLU A 119 -14.05 -3.51 2.16
CA GLU A 119 -15.34 -3.83 2.74
C GLU A 119 -15.30 -5.18 3.47
N ILE A 120 -15.72 -5.18 4.72
CA ILE A 120 -15.91 -6.36 5.54
C ILE A 120 -17.41 -6.54 5.79
N ASN A 121 -17.95 -7.71 5.39
CA ASN A 121 -19.35 -8.05 5.61
C ASN A 121 -19.67 -8.05 7.12
N GLY A 122 -20.72 -7.33 7.51
CA GLY A 122 -21.15 -7.19 8.90
C GLY A 122 -20.41 -6.09 9.70
N ALA A 123 -19.33 -5.51 9.16
CA ALA A 123 -18.65 -4.41 9.82
C ALA A 123 -19.39 -3.09 9.61
N ALA A 124 -19.75 -2.43 10.70
CA ALA A 124 -20.41 -1.13 10.70
C ALA A 124 -19.43 0.01 11.00
N ILE A 125 -18.33 -0.27 11.71
CA ILE A 125 -17.35 0.73 12.12
C ILE A 125 -15.95 0.21 11.79
N TYR A 126 -15.13 1.11 11.26
CA TYR A 126 -13.72 0.92 10.97
C TYR A 126 -12.92 1.91 11.80
N SER A 127 -11.89 1.42 12.50
CA SER A 127 -10.93 2.23 13.24
C SER A 127 -9.60 2.19 12.51
N ILE A 128 -9.22 3.32 11.88
CA ILE A 128 -7.98 3.44 11.11
C ILE A 128 -6.95 4.19 11.94
N GLN A 129 -5.78 3.60 12.10
CA GLN A 129 -4.59 4.24 12.65
C GLN A 129 -3.60 4.57 11.54
N VAL A 130 -2.97 5.74 11.62
CA VAL A 130 -1.86 6.14 10.75
C VAL A 130 -0.69 6.66 11.58
N SER A 131 0.52 6.17 11.31
CA SER A 131 1.74 6.49 12.05
C SER A 131 2.94 6.61 11.12
N ARG A 132 3.99 7.31 11.57
CA ARG A 132 5.31 7.35 10.89
C ARG A 132 6.19 6.16 11.25
N ASP A 133 5.75 5.36 12.21
CA ASP A 133 6.46 4.19 12.73
C ASP A 133 5.59 2.94 12.57
N ALA A 134 6.20 1.84 12.12
CA ALA A 134 5.51 0.58 11.86
C ALA A 134 5.04 -0.11 13.15
N ALA A 135 5.58 0.26 14.31
CA ALA A 135 5.08 -0.20 15.61
C ALA A 135 3.88 0.62 16.12
N PHE A 136 3.50 1.70 15.42
CA PHE A 136 2.40 2.60 15.78
C PHE A 136 2.56 3.20 17.19
N THR A 137 3.80 3.49 17.60
CA THR A 137 4.12 4.08 18.91
C THR A 137 3.39 5.42 19.13
N VAL A 138 3.27 6.22 18.07
CA VAL A 138 2.47 7.45 18.04
C VAL A 138 1.60 7.42 16.79
N ALA A 139 0.30 7.21 16.95
CA ALA A 139 -0.65 7.11 15.85
C ALA A 139 -1.73 8.20 15.93
N LYS A 140 -2.11 8.72 14.76
CA LYS A 140 -3.40 9.40 14.60
C LYS A 140 -4.46 8.33 14.36
N GLU A 141 -5.59 8.41 15.04
CA GLU A 141 -6.67 7.44 14.92
C GLU A 141 -8.00 8.14 14.65
N LYS A 142 -8.80 7.53 13.77
CA LYS A 142 -10.20 7.91 13.55
C LYS A 142 -11.04 6.65 13.45
N SER A 143 -12.31 6.75 13.86
CA SER A 143 -13.29 5.69 13.71
C SER A 143 -14.55 6.21 13.03
N GLY A 144 -15.18 5.37 12.20
CA GLY A 144 -16.42 5.71 11.49
C GLY A 144 -16.68 4.74 10.35
N ASP A 145 -17.20 5.24 9.24
CA ASP A 145 -17.35 4.45 8.02
C ASP A 145 -15.99 3.97 7.47
N ARG A 146 -16.02 3.13 6.44
CA ARG A 146 -14.80 2.57 5.83
C ARG A 146 -13.83 3.59 5.22
N SER A 147 -14.25 4.85 5.05
CA SER A 147 -13.42 5.92 4.47
C SER A 147 -13.32 7.10 5.43
N LEU A 148 -12.12 7.37 5.92
CA LEU A 148 -11.86 8.34 6.98
C LEU A 148 -10.87 9.40 6.51
N PHE A 149 -11.21 10.67 6.67
CA PHE A 149 -10.36 11.79 6.26
C PHE A 149 -9.24 12.06 7.27
N PHE A 150 -8.00 12.03 6.82
CA PHE A 150 -6.82 12.43 7.59
C PHE A 150 -6.19 13.68 7.01
N GLU A 151 -5.81 14.59 7.89
CA GLU A 151 -5.22 15.87 7.53
C GLU A 151 -3.97 16.16 8.35
N SER A 152 -3.28 17.23 7.95
CA SER A 152 -2.07 17.71 8.61
C SER A 152 -1.01 16.63 8.74
N LEU A 153 -0.90 15.76 7.71
CA LEU A 153 0.26 14.88 7.56
C LEU A 153 1.49 15.70 7.16
N GLU A 154 2.67 15.17 7.41
CA GLU A 154 3.92 15.82 7.01
C GLU A 154 4.20 15.52 5.54
N TYR A 155 4.83 16.47 4.84
CA TYR A 155 5.29 16.29 3.47
C TYR A 155 6.53 15.38 3.42
N ASN A 156 6.70 14.67 2.30
CA ASN A 156 7.85 13.79 2.06
C ASN A 156 8.05 12.72 3.15
N THR A 157 6.95 12.22 3.72
CA THR A 157 6.96 11.33 4.87
C THR A 157 6.27 10.03 4.53
N THR A 158 6.92 8.92 4.86
CA THR A 158 6.30 7.59 4.77
C THR A 158 5.45 7.34 6.01
N TYR A 159 4.20 6.97 5.78
CA TYR A 159 3.24 6.59 6.79
C TYR A 159 2.85 5.12 6.65
N PHE A 160 2.63 4.48 7.79
CA PHE A 160 2.06 3.15 7.95
C PHE A 160 0.63 3.31 8.43
N ALA A 161 -0.30 2.60 7.80
CA ALA A 161 -1.70 2.59 8.14
C ALA A 161 -2.15 1.16 8.46
N ARG A 162 -2.97 1.01 9.49
CA ARG A 162 -3.63 -0.24 9.84
C ARG A 162 -5.06 0.04 10.23
N VAL A 163 -5.92 -0.96 10.09
CA VAL A 163 -7.35 -0.83 10.34
C VAL A 163 -7.86 -2.06 11.09
N LYS A 164 -8.83 -1.83 11.96
CA LYS A 164 -9.68 -2.88 12.56
C LYS A 164 -11.14 -2.51 12.37
N THR A 165 -12.02 -3.49 12.56
CA THR A 165 -13.47 -3.26 12.51
C THR A 165 -14.10 -3.40 13.89
N ASN A 166 -15.39 -3.11 14.03
CA ASN A 166 -16.16 -3.45 15.23
C ASN A 166 -16.43 -4.96 15.40
N LEU A 167 -15.96 -5.82 14.49
CA LEU A 167 -16.13 -7.26 14.59
C LEU A 167 -15.00 -7.93 15.37
N HIS A 168 -13.78 -7.37 15.32
CA HIS A 168 -12.61 -7.90 16.00
C HIS A 168 -11.71 -6.76 16.50
N ASP A 169 -11.11 -6.96 17.68
CA ASP A 169 -10.19 -5.96 18.26
C ASP A 169 -8.78 -5.97 17.66
N SER A 170 -8.46 -6.98 16.84
CA SER A 170 -7.20 -7.11 16.15
C SER A 170 -7.14 -6.22 14.90
N TYR A 171 -6.03 -5.51 14.74
CA TYR A 171 -5.71 -4.84 13.48
C TYR A 171 -5.36 -5.86 12.40
N GLY A 172 -5.85 -5.63 11.19
CA GLY A 172 -5.46 -6.40 10.02
C GLY A 172 -4.14 -5.91 9.42
N ARG A 173 -3.97 -6.16 8.12
CA ARG A 173 -2.68 -5.97 7.44
C ARG A 173 -2.28 -4.49 7.41
N ILE A 174 -0.98 -4.22 7.61
CA ILE A 174 -0.42 -2.87 7.50
C ILE A 174 -0.25 -2.52 6.01
N SER A 175 -0.67 -1.32 5.63
CA SER A 175 -0.39 -0.70 4.34
C SER A 175 0.52 0.51 4.54
N ARG A 176 1.37 0.84 3.58
CA ARG A 176 2.23 2.03 3.64
C ARG A 176 2.04 2.95 2.45
N PHE A 177 2.22 4.25 2.66
CA PHE A 177 2.22 5.24 1.60
C PHE A 177 3.16 6.41 1.93
N THR A 178 3.60 7.15 0.93
CA THR A 178 4.49 8.30 1.08
C THR A 178 3.79 9.56 0.59
N THR A 179 3.72 10.58 1.44
CA THR A 179 3.19 11.89 1.07
C THR A 179 4.13 12.61 0.11
N ALA A 180 3.58 13.43 -0.79
CA ALA A 180 4.39 14.16 -1.76
C ALA A 180 5.28 15.19 -1.08
N GLN A 181 6.28 15.68 -1.81
CA GLN A 181 7.07 16.84 -1.38
C GLN A 181 6.28 18.14 -1.59
N LYS A 182 6.60 19.21 -0.86
CA LYS A 182 5.94 20.52 -1.02
C LYS A 182 5.99 21.04 -2.46
N SER A 183 7.13 20.85 -3.12
CA SER A 183 7.36 21.26 -4.52
C SER A 183 6.40 20.58 -5.51
N PHE A 184 5.94 19.37 -5.21
CA PHE A 184 5.03 18.62 -6.08
C PHE A 184 3.70 19.35 -6.31
N PHE A 185 3.25 20.14 -5.34
CA PHE A 185 2.00 20.91 -5.43
C PHE A 185 2.20 22.37 -5.84
N SER A 186 3.43 22.85 -5.90
CA SER A 186 3.73 24.26 -6.19
C SER A 186 3.87 24.47 -7.69
N ARG A 187 2.86 25.07 -8.31
CA ARG A 187 2.85 25.42 -9.74
C ARG A 187 2.31 26.82 -9.95
N VAL A 188 2.88 27.59 -10.89
CA VAL A 188 2.27 28.86 -11.35
C VAL A 188 0.99 28.55 -12.14
N GLY A 189 -0.14 29.10 -11.70
CA GLY A 189 -1.44 28.95 -12.33
C GLY A 189 -1.90 30.21 -13.08
N TYR A 190 -1.39 31.38 -12.70
CA TYR A 190 -1.66 32.65 -13.38
C TYR A 190 -0.40 33.52 -13.44
N PRO A 191 -0.09 34.18 -14.57
CA PRO A 191 -0.72 33.98 -15.88
C PRO A 191 -0.69 32.52 -16.35
N PRO A 192 -1.68 32.05 -17.13
CA PRO A 192 -1.65 30.69 -17.67
C PRO A 192 -0.40 30.46 -18.51
N ASP A 193 0.01 29.20 -18.63
CA ASP A 193 1.08 28.82 -19.54
C ASP A 193 0.77 29.29 -20.98
N HIS A 194 1.80 29.80 -21.67
CA HIS A 194 1.68 30.44 -22.98
C HIS A 194 0.75 31.67 -23.08
N ALA A 195 0.37 32.31 -21.98
CA ALA A 195 -0.41 33.54 -22.04
C ALA A 195 0.32 34.64 -22.83
N VAL A 196 -0.40 35.26 -23.76
CA VAL A 196 0.05 36.45 -24.51
C VAL A 196 -0.72 37.69 -24.05
N ASP A 197 -0.21 38.88 -24.37
CA ASP A 197 -0.81 40.17 -24.01
C ASP A 197 -1.08 40.35 -22.50
N VAL A 198 -0.27 39.69 -21.67
CA VAL A 198 -0.29 39.87 -20.22
C VAL A 198 0.22 41.27 -19.90
N ARG A 199 -0.54 42.02 -19.09
CA ARG A 199 -0.12 43.36 -18.64
C ARG A 199 1.19 43.26 -17.85
N ALA A 200 2.24 43.88 -18.37
CA ALA A 200 3.58 43.84 -17.77
C ALA A 200 3.72 44.74 -16.54
N TYR A 201 2.97 45.84 -16.47
CA TYR A 201 2.96 46.74 -15.31
C TYR A 201 1.92 46.28 -14.30
N ASN A 202 2.30 46.28 -13.03
CA ASN A 202 1.40 45.92 -11.93
C ASN A 202 0.82 44.49 -12.11
N LEU A 203 1.69 43.54 -12.48
CA LEU A 203 1.37 42.15 -12.75
C LEU A 203 1.21 41.37 -11.44
N ASP A 204 0.10 40.65 -11.29
CA ASP A 204 -0.02 39.64 -10.25
C ASP A 204 0.26 38.25 -10.83
N VAL A 205 1.12 37.49 -10.17
CA VAL A 205 1.40 36.09 -10.49
C VAL A 205 0.91 35.22 -9.35
N SER A 206 0.15 34.17 -9.66
CA SER A 206 -0.44 33.28 -8.67
C SER A 206 0.04 31.85 -8.85
N ALA A 207 0.58 31.27 -7.79
CA ALA A 207 0.85 29.84 -7.66
C ALA A 207 -0.33 29.10 -7.03
N THR A 208 -0.35 27.77 -7.18
CA THR A 208 -1.25 26.89 -6.44
C THR A 208 -0.96 27.01 -4.95
N SER A 209 -2.02 27.17 -4.14
CA SER A 209 -1.89 27.18 -2.69
C SER A 209 -1.50 25.79 -2.18
N VAL A 210 -0.35 25.69 -1.53
CA VAL A 210 0.19 24.49 -0.90
C VAL A 210 -0.11 24.54 0.60
N PRO A 211 -0.92 23.60 1.15
CA PRO A 211 -1.25 23.62 2.58
C PRO A 211 0.01 23.59 3.46
N GLY A 212 0.10 24.50 4.43
CA GLY A 212 1.28 24.61 5.30
C GLY A 212 2.52 25.25 4.64
N ALA A 213 2.41 25.81 3.44
CA ALA A 213 3.38 26.77 2.94
C ALA A 213 3.18 28.11 3.67
N VAL A 214 4.28 28.62 4.25
CA VAL A 214 4.29 29.91 4.97
C VAL A 214 4.87 31.03 4.13
N THR A 215 5.54 30.67 3.03
CA THR A 215 6.20 31.61 2.13
C THR A 215 6.22 31.01 0.73
N TYR A 216 5.97 31.85 -0.26
CA TYR A 216 6.11 31.58 -1.68
C TYR A 216 7.23 32.47 -2.22
N THR A 217 7.97 31.94 -3.18
CA THR A 217 8.89 32.68 -4.04
C THR A 217 8.43 32.49 -5.47
N ILE A 218 8.24 33.57 -6.21
CA ILE A 218 7.97 33.54 -7.64
C ILE A 218 9.07 34.32 -8.33
N GLN A 219 9.70 33.69 -9.31
CA GLN A 219 10.73 34.28 -10.16
C GLN A 219 10.19 34.44 -11.58
N LEU A 220 10.53 35.55 -12.22
CA LEU A 220 10.29 35.82 -13.63
C LEU A 220 11.63 35.94 -14.35
N SER A 221 11.72 35.28 -15.50
CA SER A 221 12.93 35.23 -16.32
C SER A 221 12.56 35.20 -17.80
N GLU A 222 13.27 35.97 -18.62
CA GLU A 222 13.28 35.89 -20.08
C GLU A 222 14.07 34.67 -20.57
N LEU A 223 14.90 34.07 -19.71
CA LEU A 223 15.69 32.89 -19.99
C LEU A 223 15.00 31.64 -19.45
N ALA A 224 14.75 30.66 -20.32
CA ALA A 224 14.03 29.43 -19.97
C ALA A 224 14.74 28.56 -18.92
N ASP A 225 16.05 28.73 -18.78
CA ASP A 225 16.87 28.02 -17.78
C ASP A 225 16.97 28.76 -16.44
N PHE A 226 16.36 29.96 -16.34
CA PHE A 226 16.44 30.82 -15.15
C PHE A 226 17.90 31.13 -14.73
N SER A 227 18.85 31.08 -15.67
CA SER A 227 20.25 31.47 -15.42
C SER A 227 20.40 32.95 -15.04
N ARG A 228 19.40 33.77 -15.41
CA ARG A 228 19.20 35.14 -14.95
C ARG A 228 17.79 35.23 -14.38
N ILE A 229 17.64 35.84 -13.21
CA ILE A 229 16.34 36.19 -12.64
C ILE A 229 16.11 37.67 -12.89
N ASP A 230 15.09 38.01 -13.68
CA ASP A 230 14.76 39.40 -14.00
C ASP A 230 13.96 40.04 -12.87
N PHE A 231 13.02 39.30 -12.29
CA PHE A 231 12.26 39.73 -11.12
C PHE A 231 12.02 38.59 -10.14
N GLU A 232 12.01 38.91 -8.86
CA GLU A 232 11.71 37.98 -7.77
C GLU A 232 10.79 38.65 -6.75
N ALA A 233 9.76 37.91 -6.33
CA ALA A 233 8.89 38.32 -5.24
C ALA A 233 8.77 37.21 -4.21
N HIS A 234 8.58 37.59 -2.96
CA HIS A 234 8.27 36.68 -1.86
C HIS A 234 7.06 37.15 -1.05
N GLY A 235 6.32 36.21 -0.49
CA GLY A 235 5.23 36.55 0.42
C GLY A 235 4.55 35.33 1.01
N ALA A 236 3.73 35.54 2.04
CA ALA A 236 2.93 34.49 2.65
C ALA A 236 1.74 34.05 1.77
N SER A 237 1.41 34.85 0.76
CA SER A 237 0.34 34.58 -0.22
C SER A 237 0.89 33.84 -1.43
N ALA A 238 0.10 32.91 -1.98
CA ALA A 238 0.41 32.28 -3.26
C ALA A 238 0.27 33.23 -4.46
N ARG A 239 -0.39 34.39 -4.27
CA ARG A 239 -0.45 35.50 -5.21
C ARG A 239 0.55 36.58 -4.82
N LEU A 240 1.53 36.84 -5.68
CA LEU A 240 2.58 37.84 -5.50
C LEU A 240 2.49 38.92 -6.57
N HIS A 241 2.78 40.14 -6.15
CA HIS A 241 2.62 41.34 -6.95
C HIS A 241 3.97 41.84 -7.50
N PHE A 242 4.02 42.14 -8.79
CA PHE A 242 5.17 42.69 -9.51
C PHE A 242 4.80 44.09 -10.05
N PRO A 243 5.31 45.17 -9.44
CA PRO A 243 4.90 46.53 -9.79
C PRO A 243 5.29 46.96 -11.22
N GLY A 244 6.28 46.30 -11.82
CA GLY A 244 6.84 46.64 -13.14
C GLY A 244 8.18 47.36 -13.04
#